data_AF-A0A6G2C0Q4-F1
#
_entry.id   AF-A0A6G2C0Q4-F1
#
_cell.length_a   1.000
_cell.length_b   1.000
_cell.length_c   1.000
_cell.angle_alpha   90.00
_cell.angle_beta   90.00
_cell.angle_gamma   90.00
#
_symmetry.space_group_name_H-M   'P 1'
#
loop_
_entity.id
_entity.type
_entity.pdbx_description
1 polymer ?
#
loop_
_entity_poly.entity_id
_entity_poly.type
_entity_poly.pdbx_seq_one_letter_code
_entity_poly.pdbx_strand_id
1 'polypeptide(L)'
;HTYTAEYDTPGGEPIGSVISAYEFDASPQDVALLRNISRVSAAAHMPFIGAVGPAFFLEETTEEVAAIKDIGNYFDRAEYIRWK
;
A
#
# COMPACT_ATOMS: atom_id res chain seq x y z
N HIS A 1 -9.73 12.45 -9.80
CA HIS A 1 -10.06 12.04 -11.17
C HIS A 1 -10.82 10.73 -11.19
N THR A 2 -10.34 9.65 -10.60
CA THR A 2 -10.97 8.31 -10.69
C THR A 2 -12.43 8.21 -10.21
N TYR A 3 -12.75 8.78 -9.05
CA TYR A 3 -14.13 8.74 -8.51
C TYR A 3 -15.09 9.60 -9.34
N THR A 4 -14.77 10.88 -9.51
CA THR A 4 -15.68 11.86 -10.13
C THR A 4 -15.73 11.81 -11.65
N ALA A 5 -14.71 11.27 -12.33
CA ALA A 5 -14.68 11.23 -13.79
C ALA A 5 -15.36 9.98 -14.35
N GLU A 6 -15.24 8.84 -13.65
CA GLU A 6 -15.74 7.56 -14.14
C GLU A 6 -16.85 7.01 -13.24
N TYR A 7 -16.57 6.81 -11.94
CA TYR A 7 -17.50 6.12 -11.04
C TYR A 7 -18.82 6.88 -10.82
N ASP A 8 -18.76 8.21 -10.68
CA ASP A 8 -19.92 9.08 -10.39
C ASP A 8 -20.50 9.75 -11.66
N THR A 9 -20.07 9.32 -12.85
CA THR A 9 -20.50 9.89 -14.14
C THR A 9 -21.46 8.95 -14.87
N PRO A 10 -22.66 9.41 -15.27
CA PRO A 10 -23.55 8.63 -16.13
C PRO A 10 -22.87 8.26 -17.46
N GLY A 11 -22.76 6.95 -17.74
CA GLY A 11 -22.10 6.44 -18.95
C GLY A 11 -20.56 6.35 -18.86
N GLY A 12 -19.97 6.59 -17.69
CA GLY A 12 -18.54 6.36 -17.43
C GLY A 12 -18.18 4.87 -17.31
N GLU A 13 -16.88 4.57 -17.39
CA GLU A 13 -16.33 3.22 -17.26
C GLU A 13 -15.51 3.13 -15.96
N PRO A 14 -16.10 2.64 -14.85
CA PRO A 14 -15.42 2.62 -13.57
C PRO A 14 -14.17 1.74 -13.62
N ILE A 15 -13.08 2.25 -13.03
CA ILE A 15 -11.83 1.49 -12.92
C ILE A 15 -12.02 0.35 -11.93
N GLY A 16 -11.86 -0.89 -12.40
CA GLY A 16 -12.06 -2.08 -11.57
C GLY A 16 -10.94 -2.33 -10.56
N SER A 17 -9.70 -1.90 -10.83
CA SER A 17 -8.58 -2.01 -9.89
C SER A 17 -7.41 -1.10 -10.32
N VAL A 18 -6.55 -0.74 -9.36
CA VAL A 18 -5.28 -0.06 -9.64
C VAL A 18 -4.13 -0.95 -9.25
N ILE A 19 -3.18 -1.08 -10.17
CA ILE A 19 -1.92 -1.79 -9.95
C ILE A 19 -0.80 -0.74 -9.91
N SER A 20 -0.10 -0.68 -8.78
CA SER A 20 1.02 0.22 -8.59
C SER A 20 2.27 -0.29 -9.29
N ALA A 21 3.03 0.62 -9.90
CA ALA A 21 4.40 0.37 -10.34
C ALA A 21 5.45 0.85 -9.33
N TYR A 22 5.01 1.18 -8.11
CA TYR A 22 5.86 1.60 -7.00
C TYR A 22 5.99 0.52 -5.95
N GLU A 23 7.16 0.50 -5.33
CA GLU A 23 7.50 -0.29 -4.16
C GLU A 23 7.44 0.61 -2.93
N PHE A 24 6.68 0.21 -1.91
CA PHE A 24 6.48 0.99 -0.70
C PHE A 24 7.33 0.45 0.45
N ASP A 25 7.80 1.35 1.32
CA ASP A 25 8.50 1.02 2.55
C ASP A 25 7.67 1.38 3.81
N ALA A 26 8.25 1.17 5.00
CA ALA A 26 7.61 1.48 6.28
C ALA A 26 7.74 2.96 6.66
N SER A 27 8.22 3.82 5.74
CA SER A 27 8.42 5.24 6.02
C SER A 27 7.09 5.96 6.27
N PRO A 28 7.13 7.04 7.06
CA PRO A 28 5.96 7.91 7.26
C PRO A 28 5.27 8.38 5.98
N GLN A 29 6.06 8.66 4.94
CA GLN A 29 5.60 9.22 3.68
C GLN A 29 4.80 8.18 2.90
N ASP A 30 5.32 6.96 2.78
CA ASP A 30 4.67 5.88 2.05
C ASP A 30 3.41 5.40 2.76
N VAL A 31 3.45 5.28 4.09
CA VAL A 31 2.25 4.96 4.89
C VAL A 31 1.17 6.04 4.72
N ALA A 32 1.54 7.32 4.68
CA ALA A 32 0.59 8.41 4.46
C ALA A 32 -0.01 8.37 3.04
N LEU A 33 0.81 8.05 2.03
CA LEU A 33 0.38 7.89 0.65
C LEU A 33 -0.61 6.72 0.53
N LEU A 34 -0.28 5.56 1.08
CA LEU A 34 -1.16 4.38 1.09
C LEU A 34 -2.50 4.67 1.79
N ARG A 35 -2.50 5.43 2.89
CA ARG A 35 -3.73 5.88 3.56
C ARG A 35 -4.59 6.77 2.66
N ASN A 36 -3.98 7.68 1.89
CA ASN A 36 -4.72 8.54 0.97
C ASN A 36 -5.29 7.74 -0.21
N ILE A 37 -4.50 6.83 -0.80
CA ILE A 37 -4.95 5.94 -1.87
C ILE A 37 -6.11 5.06 -1.39
N SER A 38 -5.99 4.48 -0.20
CA SER A 38 -7.03 3.65 0.41
C SER A 38 -8.38 4.37 0.48
N ARG A 39 -8.40 5.66 0.84
CA ARG A 39 -9.65 6.47 0.88
C ARG A 39 -10.27 6.60 -0.51
N VAL A 40 -9.47 6.87 -1.53
CA VAL A 40 -9.96 7.02 -2.91
C VAL A 40 -10.43 5.68 -3.48
N SER A 41 -9.65 4.63 -3.27
CA SER A 41 -9.98 3.25 -3.65
C SER A 41 -11.26 2.74 -3.01
N ALA A 42 -11.45 3.02 -1.72
CA ALA A 42 -12.67 2.65 -1.00
C ALA A 42 -13.89 3.40 -1.54
N ALA A 43 -13.76 4.71 -1.79
CA ALA A 43 -14.85 5.51 -2.34
C ALA A 43 -15.28 5.05 -3.75
N ALA A 44 -14.31 4.69 -4.61
CA ALA A 44 -14.56 4.27 -5.99
C ALA A 44 -14.74 2.75 -6.16
N HIS A 45 -14.78 1.97 -5.07
CA HIS A 45 -14.82 0.50 -5.10
C HIS A 45 -13.73 -0.13 -6.00
N MET A 46 -12.55 0.49 -5.99
CA MET A 46 -11.44 0.18 -6.87
C MET A 46 -10.25 -0.30 -6.03
N PRO A 47 -10.10 -1.61 -5.77
CA PRO A 47 -8.99 -2.13 -4.99
C PRO A 47 -7.64 -1.68 -5.55
N PHE A 48 -6.74 -1.31 -4.63
CA PHE A 48 -5.37 -0.96 -4.93
C PHE A 48 -4.44 -2.14 -4.61
N ILE A 49 -3.61 -2.51 -5.57
CA ILE A 49 -2.60 -3.56 -5.45
C ILE A 49 -1.24 -2.89 -5.61
N GLY A 50 -0.39 -3.01 -4.58
CA GLY A 50 0.98 -2.51 -4.59
C GLY A 50 1.96 -3.57 -4.07
N ALA A 51 3.25 -3.26 -4.19
CA ALA A 51 4.33 -4.11 -3.72
C ALA A 51 5.10 -3.44 -2.57
N VAL A 52 5.68 -4.25 -1.70
CA VAL A 52 6.63 -3.81 -0.66
C VAL A 52 7.95 -4.54 -0.87
N GLY A 53 9.05 -3.83 -0.62
CA GLY A 53 10.41 -4.35 -0.82
C GLY A 53 11.12 -4.73 0.46
N PRO A 54 12.39 -5.17 0.38
CA PRO A 54 13.23 -5.44 1.55
C PRO A 54 13.32 -4.25 2.51
N ALA A 55 13.36 -3.03 1.97
CA ALA A 55 13.39 -1.78 2.75
C ALA A 55 12.16 -1.61 3.67
N PHE A 56 11.00 -2.16 3.29
CA PHE A 56 9.83 -2.18 4.17
C PHE A 56 10.10 -2.97 5.45
N PHE A 57 10.90 -4.03 5.33
CA PHE A 57 11.35 -4.84 6.44
C PHE A 57 12.61 -4.29 7.11
N LEU A 58 13.12 -3.11 6.73
CA LEU A 58 14.40 -2.57 7.24
C LEU A 58 15.60 -3.47 6.91
N GLU A 59 15.50 -4.27 5.85
CA GLU A 59 16.57 -5.13 5.33
C GLU A 59 17.02 -4.62 3.96
N GLU A 60 18.23 -5.00 3.52
CA GLU A 60 18.76 -4.57 2.22
C GLU A 60 18.38 -5.55 1.11
N THR A 61 18.16 -6.83 1.45
CA THR A 61 17.92 -7.91 0.49
C THR A 61 16.69 -8.76 0.84
N THR A 62 16.08 -9.37 -0.18
CA THR A 62 14.92 -10.24 0.00
C THR A 62 15.28 -11.53 0.76
N GLU A 63 16.53 -11.98 0.64
CA GLU A 63 17.07 -13.12 1.37
C GLU A 63 17.09 -12.86 2.89
N GLU A 64 17.43 -11.66 3.32
CA GLU A 64 17.39 -11.24 4.73
C GLU A 64 15.95 -11.21 5.25
N VAL A 65 15.00 -10.75 4.44
CA VAL A 65 13.57 -10.81 4.77
C VAL A 65 13.12 -12.27 4.99
N ALA A 66 13.55 -13.19 4.15
CA ALA A 66 13.25 -14.61 4.30
C ALA A 66 13.87 -15.24 5.56
N ALA A 67 14.92 -14.64 6.12
CA ALA A 67 15.55 -15.08 7.36
C ALA A 67 14.79 -14.62 8.63
N ILE A 68 13.79 -13.74 8.51
CA ILE A 68 12.96 -13.30 9.64
C ILE A 68 12.11 -14.47 10.14
N LYS A 69 12.43 -14.95 11.35
CA LYS A 69 11.80 -16.15 11.93
C LYS A 69 10.34 -15.94 12.35
N ASP A 70 10.02 -14.76 12.87
CA ASP A 70 8.69 -14.42 13.35
C ASP A 70 8.32 -13.02 12.88
N ILE A 71 7.55 -12.99 11.80
CA ILE A 71 7.12 -11.75 11.18
C ILE A 71 6.10 -11.00 12.04
N GLY A 72 5.31 -11.69 12.87
CA GLY A 72 4.32 -11.05 13.74
C GLY A 72 5.00 -10.19 14.80
N ASN A 73 5.96 -10.78 15.52
CA ASN A 73 6.79 -10.06 16.50
C ASN A 73 7.64 -8.97 15.83
N TYR A 74 8.04 -9.16 14.57
CA TYR A 74 8.80 -8.18 13.80
C TYR A 74 8.04 -6.84 13.64
N PHE A 75 6.71 -6.92 13.43
CA PHE A 75 5.82 -5.77 13.31
C PHE A 75 5.48 -5.10 14.65
N ASP A 76 5.89 -5.67 15.79
CA ASP A 76 5.72 -5.03 17.10
C ASP A 76 6.79 -3.96 17.40
N ARG A 77 7.81 -3.86 16.56
CA ARG A 77 8.89 -2.88 16.70
C ARG A 77 8.38 -1.44 16.49
N ALA A 78 9.09 -0.47 17.07
CA ALA A 78 8.66 0.92 17.15
C ALA A 78 8.48 1.58 15.76
N GLU A 79 9.26 1.12 14.79
CA GLU A 79 9.27 1.57 13.40
C GLU A 79 7.90 1.31 12.72
N TYR A 80 7.18 0.26 13.14
CA TYR A 80 5.87 -0.11 12.57
C TYR A 80 4.66 0.47 13.31
N ILE A 81 4.85 1.33 14.32
CA ILE A 81 3.73 1.96 15.04
C ILE A 81 2.81 2.71 14.07
N ARG A 82 3.36 3.29 12.99
CA ARG A 82 2.58 4.01 11.98
C ARG A 82 1.91 3.09 10.97
N TRP A 83 2.50 1.92 10.72
CA TRP A 83 1.99 0.91 9.80
C TRP A 83 0.73 0.23 10.34
N LYS A 84 0.72 -0.06 11.64
CA LYS A 84 -0.49 -0.50 12.36
C LYS A 84 -1.58 0.58 12.36
#